data_AF-A0A0P9FDU3-F1
#
_entry.id   AF-A0A0P9FDU3-F1
#
_cell.length_a   1.000
_cell.length_b   1.000
_cell.length_c   1.000
_cell.angle_alpha   90.00
_cell.angle_beta   90.00
_cell.angle_gamma   90.00
#
_symmetry.space_group_name_H-M   'P 1'
#
loop_
_entity.id
_entity.type
_entity.pdbx_description
1 polymer ?
#
loop_
_entity_poly.entity_id
_entity_poly.type
_entity_poly.pdbx_seq_one_letter_code
_entity_poly.pdbx_strand_id
1 'polypeptide(L)' 'MPTFEQQIDIRADAMALFRLTQDYDHRLDWDPFLKEARLVGGATTAGVGARAWCVARNGLGMETEYVSF' A
#
# COMPACT_ATOMS: atom_id res chain seq x y z
N MET A 1 10.99 20.20 4.56
CA MET A 1 10.68 19.38 3.37
C MET A 1 9.47 19.97 2.70
N PRO A 2 9.48 20.22 1.38
CA PRO A 2 8.25 20.57 0.67
C PRO A 2 7.30 19.36 0.66
N THR A 3 6.01 19.61 0.84
CA THR A 3 4.95 18.62 0.66
C THR A 3 4.50 18.61 -0.79
N PHE A 4 4.29 17.44 -1.36
CA PHE A 4 3.74 17.25 -2.70
C PHE A 4 2.42 16.49 -2.60
N GLU A 5 1.41 16.95 -3.33
CA GLU A 5 0.05 16.39 -3.32
C GLU A 5 -0.49 16.25 -4.75
N GLN A 6 -1.21 15.17 -5.02
CA GLN A 6 -1.87 14.87 -6.29
C GLN A 6 -3.22 14.21 -6.02
N GLN A 7 -4.22 14.49 -6.85
CA GLN A 7 -5.56 13.91 -6.79
C GLN A 7 -6.05 13.54 -8.19
N ILE A 8 -6.82 12.44 -8.27
CA ILE A 8 -7.57 12.03 -9.45
C ILE A 8 -8.98 11.60 -9.04
N ASP A 9 -9.96 11.76 -9.93
CA ASP A 9 -11.32 11.27 -9.71
C ASP A 9 -11.50 9.88 -10.33
N ILE A 10 -11.96 8.93 -9.52
CA ILE A 10 -12.23 7.56 -9.96
C ILE A 10 -13.72 7.29 -9.76
N ARG A 11 -14.42 6.91 -10.85
CA ARG A 11 -15.84 6.56 -10.81
C ARG A 11 -16.03 5.13 -10.25
N ALA A 12 -15.81 4.96 -8.95
CA ALA A 12 -15.98 3.70 -8.23
C ALA A 12 -16.44 3.95 -6.78
N ASP A 13 -16.89 2.88 -6.11
CA ASP A 13 -17.23 2.90 -4.69
C ASP A 13 -15.98 3.12 -3.83
N ALA A 14 -16.06 4.03 -2.85
CA ALA A 14 -14.94 4.39 -2.00
C ALA A 14 -14.46 3.20 -1.15
N MET A 15 -15.37 2.37 -0.64
CA MET A 15 -15.00 1.19 0.15
C MET A 15 -14.33 0.12 -0.71
N ALA A 16 -14.74 -0.05 -1.96
CA ALA A 16 -14.07 -0.93 -2.91
C ALA A 16 -12.65 -0.47 -3.22
N LEU A 17 -12.44 0.83 -3.47
CA LEU A 17 -11.10 1.38 -3.68
C LEU A 17 -10.23 1.23 -2.44
N PHE A 18 -10.77 1.53 -1.26
CA PHE A 18 -10.06 1.33 -0.01
C PHE A 18 -9.61 -0.13 0.15
N ARG A 19 -10.52 -1.10 -0.02
CA ARG A 19 -10.17 -2.54 0.01
C ARG A 19 -9.07 -2.89 -0.98
N LEU A 20 -9.14 -2.40 -2.22
CA LEU A 20 -8.10 -2.62 -3.24
C LEU A 20 -6.73 -2.07 -2.79
N THR A 21 -6.69 -0.92 -2.12
CA THR A 21 -5.41 -0.37 -1.62
C THR A 21 -4.77 -1.20 -0.50
N GLN A 22 -5.58 -1.99 0.20
CA GLN A 22 -5.15 -2.88 1.30
C GLN A 22 -4.95 -4.34 0.84
N ASP A 23 -5.21 -4.63 -0.43
CA ASP A 23 -5.04 -5.95 -1.04
C ASP A 23 -3.60 -6.10 -1.56
N TYR A 24 -2.80 -6.89 -0.84
CA TYR A 24 -1.40 -7.13 -1.18
C TYR A 24 -1.21 -8.12 -2.33
N ASP A 25 -2.22 -8.94 -2.66
CA ASP A 25 -2.16 -9.87 -3.79
C ASP A 25 -2.30 -9.11 -5.11
N HIS A 26 -3.09 -8.02 -5.12
CA HIS A 26 -3.31 -7.16 -6.27
C HIS A 26 -2.52 -5.84 -6.24
N ARG A 27 -1.65 -5.63 -5.24
CA ARG A 27 -0.95 -4.35 -5.04
C ARG A 27 -0.09 -3.95 -6.25
N LEU A 28 0.57 -4.92 -6.87
CA LEU A 28 1.48 -4.67 -8.00
C LEU A 28 0.74 -4.47 -9.34
N ASP A 29 -0.56 -4.74 -9.40
CA ASP A 29 -1.36 -4.56 -10.62
C ASP A 29 -1.54 -3.08 -10.96
N TRP A 30 -1.57 -2.21 -9.93
CA TRP A 30 -1.85 -0.79 -10.09
C TRP A 30 -0.74 0.13 -9.57
N ASP A 31 0.11 -0.31 -8.63
CA ASP A 31 1.17 0.51 -8.05
C ASP A 31 2.42 0.52 -8.98
N PRO A 32 2.71 1.62 -9.70
CA PRO A 32 3.83 1.65 -10.63
C PRO A 32 5.18 1.76 -9.91
N PHE A 33 5.20 2.17 -8.64
CA PHE A 33 6.42 2.45 -7.88
C PHE A 33 7.04 1.17 -7.33
N LEU A 34 6.21 0.24 -6.89
CA LEU A 34 6.64 -0.99 -6.22
C LEU A 34 7.01 -2.10 -7.22
N LYS A 35 7.95 -2.95 -6.80
CA LYS A 35 8.24 -4.27 -7.40
C LYS A 35 7.96 -5.43 -6.43
N GLU A 36 7.83 -5.15 -5.15
CA GLU A 36 7.45 -6.11 -4.11
C GLU A 36 6.63 -5.35 -3.06
N ALA A 37 5.54 -5.97 -2.63
CA ALA A 37 4.72 -5.51 -1.53
C ALA A 37 4.14 -6.74 -0.84
N ARG A 38 4.33 -6.87 0.47
CA ARG A 38 3.71 -7.96 1.25
C ARG A 38 3.60 -7.61 2.72
N LEU A 39 2.63 -8.21 3.39
CA LEU A 39 2.54 -8.16 4.84
C LEU A 39 3.65 -9.03 5.47
N VAL A 40 4.15 -8.58 6.62
CA VAL A 40 5.23 -9.23 7.38
C VAL A 40 4.85 -9.38 8.85
N GLY A 41 5.64 -10.16 9.59
CA GLY A 41 5.39 -10.40 11.02
C GLY A 41 4.16 -11.27 11.29
N GLY A 42 3.77 -12.13 10.34
CA GLY A 42 2.64 -13.06 10.48
C GLY A 42 1.27 -12.44 10.17
N ALA A 43 1.21 -11.16 9.80
CA ALA A 43 -0.03 -10.52 9.38
C ALA A 43 -0.49 -11.09 8.02
N THR A 44 -1.75 -11.49 7.95
CA THR A 44 -2.40 -11.97 6.72
C THR A 44 -3.39 -10.96 6.13
N THR A 45 -3.71 -9.91 6.88
CA THR A 45 -4.61 -8.82 6.49
C THR A 45 -4.08 -7.48 6.98
N ALA A 46 -4.33 -6.40 6.23
CA ALA A 46 -4.05 -5.06 6.71
C ALA A 46 -4.92 -4.74 7.95
N GLY A 47 -4.33 -4.06 8.93
CA GLY A 47 -4.97 -3.73 10.21
C GLY A 47 -4.02 -2.91 11.08
N VAL A 48 -4.52 -2.27 12.14
CA VAL A 48 -3.68 -1.45 13.02
C VAL A 48 -2.64 -2.35 13.68
N GLY A 49 -1.37 -1.96 13.64
CA GLY A 49 -0.21 -2.75 14.07
C GLY A 49 0.30 -3.78 13.05
N ALA A 50 -0.40 -3.99 11.93
CA ALA A 50 0.13 -4.80 10.84
C ALA A 50 1.34 -4.08 10.20
N ARG A 51 2.30 -4.88 9.74
CA ARG A 51 3.51 -4.37 9.10
C ARG A 51 3.60 -4.85 7.66
N ALA A 52 4.15 -4.01 6.79
CA ALA A 52 4.32 -4.31 5.39
C ALA A 52 5.74 -4.03 4.93
N TRP A 53 6.25 -4.91 4.08
CA TRP A 53 7.51 -4.74 3.38
C TRP A 53 7.22 -4.25 1.95
N CYS A 54 7.77 -3.10 1.60
CA CYS A 54 7.58 -2.45 0.31
C CYS A 54 8.94 -2.20 -0.34
N VAL A 55 9.13 -2.66 -1.57
CA VAL A 55 10.35 -2.44 -2.34
C VAL A 55 10.04 -1.69 -3.62
N ALA A 56 10.69 -0.54 -3.80
CA ALA A 56 10.62 0.25 -5.01
C ALA A 56 11.34 -0.45 -6.17
N ARG A 57 10.98 -0.12 -7.41
CA ARG A 57 11.64 -0.66 -8.62
C ARG A 57 13.15 -0.42 -8.65
N ASN A 58 13.63 0.67 -8.05
CA ASN A 58 15.07 0.97 -7.92
C ASN A 58 15.79 0.15 -6.84
N GLY A 59 15.08 -0.71 -6.10
CA GLY A 59 15.65 -1.61 -5.09
C GLY A 59 15.63 -1.11 -3.65
N LEU A 60 15.20 0.13 -3.39
CA LEU A 60 15.04 0.63 -2.02
C LEU A 60 13.84 -0.06 -1.34
N GLY A 61 14.09 -0.68 -0.19
CA GLY A 61 13.09 -1.36 0.62
C GLY A 61 12.82 -0.63 1.93
N MET A 62 11.56 -0.62 2.36
CA MET A 62 11.15 -0.08 3.66
C MET A 62 10.09 -0.97 4.31
N GLU A 63 10.14 -1.05 5.63
CA GLU A 63 9.07 -1.63 6.45
C GLU A 63 8.18 -0.50 6.97
N THR A 64 6.87 -0.64 6.81
CA THR A 64 5.86 0.30 7.31
C THR A 64 4.93 -0.36 8.30
N GLU A 65 4.40 0.43 9.23
CA GLU A 65 3.39 0.00 10.19
C GLU A 65 2.11 0.80 9.99
N TYR A 66 0.98 0.09 10.02
CA TYR A 66 -0.34 0.70 10.00
C TYR A 66 -0.71 1.23 11.39
N VAL A 67 -0.79 2.55 11.53
CA VAL A 67 -1.13 3.20 12.82
C VAL A 67 -2.60 3.63 12.91
N SER A 68 -3.30 3.82 11.78
CA SER A 68 -4.71 4.21 11.68
C SER A 68 -5.27 3.97 10.27
N PHE A 69 -6.60 4.07 10.10
CA PHE A 69 -7.32 4.08 8.80
C PHE A 69 -8.44 5.11 8.80
#